data_AF-A0A5B7AZK1-F1
#
_entry.id   AF-A0A5B7AZK1-F1
#
_cell.length_a   1.000
_cell.length_b   1.000
_cell.length_c   1.000
_cell.angle_alpha   90.00
_cell.angle_beta   90.00
_cell.angle_gamma   90.00
#
_symmetry.space_group_name_H-M   'P 1'
#
loop_
_entity.id
_entity.type
_entity.pdbx_description
1 polymer ?
#
loop_
_entity_poly.entity_id
_entity_poly.type
_entity_poly.pdbx_seq_one_letter_code
_entity_poly.pdbx_strand_id
1 'polypeptide(L)'
;KPRFLWHRAKEWIKRVKSEGAVPLLEPDNCPNGWASPPGDIFMVRGPEYFSTRIKIPGGEYLLKPLGFDWIKGSVKILEILNNPKNYIRKALEDEFPTGDKPFVWAFNLQV
;
A
#
# COMPACT_ATOMS: atom_id res chain seq x y z
N LYS A 1 -20.01 17.18 14.69
CA LYS A 1 -18.69 17.31 14.02
C LYS A 1 -17.97 16.01 13.62
N PRO A 2 -18.20 14.79 14.17
CA PRO A 2 -17.44 13.60 13.74
C PRO A 2 -17.85 13.05 12.36
N ARG A 3 -19.14 13.16 11.98
CA ARG A 3 -19.66 12.57 10.73
C ARG A 3 -18.97 13.09 9.45
N PHE A 4 -18.58 14.36 9.43
CA PHE A 4 -17.94 15.00 8.26
C PHE A 4 -16.53 14.46 8.00
N LEU A 5 -15.75 14.22 9.06
CA LEU A 5 -14.39 13.68 8.95
C LEU A 5 -14.40 12.24 8.43
N TRP A 6 -15.37 11.43 8.84
CA TRP A 6 -15.52 10.05 8.36
C TRP A 6 -15.91 9.94 6.88
N HIS A 7 -16.72 10.87 6.36
CA HIS A 7 -17.08 10.86 4.93
C HIS A 7 -15.88 11.22 4.07
N ARG A 8 -15.16 12.28 4.45
CA ARG A 8 -13.93 12.69 3.78
C ARG A 8 -12.87 11.57 3.80
N ALA A 9 -12.70 10.91 4.96
CA ALA A 9 -11.79 9.78 5.10
C ALA A 9 -12.11 8.64 4.11
N LYS A 10 -13.39 8.41 3.77
CA LYS A 10 -13.78 7.39 2.80
C LYS A 10 -13.54 7.82 1.36
N GLU A 11 -13.67 9.10 1.05
CA GLU A 11 -13.54 9.63 -0.30
C GLU A 11 -12.09 9.58 -0.79
N TRP A 12 -11.14 10.09 -0.01
CA TRP A 12 -9.73 10.06 -0.43
C TRP A 12 -9.20 8.62 -0.47
N ILE A 13 -9.64 7.73 0.43
CA ILE A 13 -9.29 6.30 0.39
C ILE A 13 -9.82 5.66 -0.90
N LYS A 14 -11.05 5.97 -1.30
CA LYS A 14 -11.61 5.50 -2.57
C LYS A 14 -10.75 5.99 -3.74
N ARG A 15 -10.36 7.27 -3.71
CA ARG A 15 -9.53 7.91 -4.72
C ARG A 15 -8.18 7.21 -4.90
N VAL A 16 -7.45 6.97 -3.79
CA VAL A 16 -6.13 6.28 -3.85
C VAL A 16 -6.22 4.81 -4.26
N LYS A 17 -7.41 4.21 -4.22
CA LYS A 17 -7.64 2.85 -4.71
C LYS A 17 -7.97 2.77 -6.20
N SER A 18 -8.57 3.83 -6.77
CA SER A 18 -9.12 3.81 -8.13
C SER A 18 -8.32 4.60 -9.17
N GLU A 19 -7.57 5.62 -8.76
CA GLU A 19 -6.90 6.54 -9.71
C GLU A 19 -5.51 6.08 -10.16
N GLY A 20 -4.99 5.00 -9.60
CA GLY A 20 -3.67 4.49 -9.93
C GLY A 20 -3.59 3.77 -11.27
N ALA A 21 -2.37 3.70 -11.82
CA ALA A 21 -2.08 2.96 -13.04
C ALA A 21 -2.24 1.43 -12.88
N VAL A 22 -2.21 0.94 -11.64
CA VAL A 22 -2.37 -0.48 -11.30
C VAL A 22 -3.67 -0.64 -10.51
N PRO A 23 -4.65 -1.40 -11.01
CA PRO A 23 -5.98 -1.50 -10.40
C PRO A 23 -5.95 -2.33 -9.11
N LEU A 24 -6.76 -1.94 -8.13
CA LEU A 24 -7.09 -2.79 -6.98
C LEU A 24 -8.03 -3.90 -7.42
N LEU A 25 -7.63 -5.16 -7.24
CA LEU A 25 -8.40 -6.34 -7.61
C LEU A 25 -8.59 -7.28 -6.42
N GLU A 26 -9.47 -8.28 -6.58
CA GLU A 26 -9.66 -9.33 -5.59
C GLU A 26 -8.44 -10.24 -5.52
N PRO A 27 -8.01 -10.69 -4.32
CA PRO A 27 -6.81 -11.51 -4.15
C PRO A 27 -6.74 -12.76 -5.05
N ASP A 28 -7.87 -13.45 -5.23
CA ASP A 28 -7.94 -14.69 -6.02
C ASP A 28 -7.98 -14.45 -7.54
N ASN A 29 -8.13 -13.20 -7.97
CA ASN A 29 -8.20 -12.81 -9.38
C ASN A 29 -7.52 -11.45 -9.61
N CYS A 30 -6.19 -11.43 -9.44
CA CYS A 30 -5.38 -10.21 -9.49
C CYS A 30 -4.32 -10.19 -10.63
N PRO A 31 -4.68 -10.41 -11.92
CA PRO A 31 -3.72 -10.27 -13.01
C PRO A 31 -3.36 -8.80 -13.25
N ASN A 32 -2.06 -8.46 -13.23
CA ASN A 32 -1.55 -7.09 -13.43
C ASN A 32 -2.16 -6.03 -12.49
N GLY A 33 -2.67 -6.44 -11.33
CA GLY A 33 -3.25 -5.56 -10.32
C GLY A 33 -2.45 -5.58 -9.02
N TRP A 34 -3.02 -4.93 -8.01
CA TRP A 34 -2.60 -5.09 -6.61
C TRP A 34 -3.79 -5.52 -5.76
N ALA A 35 -3.52 -6.21 -4.66
CA ALA A 35 -4.52 -6.69 -3.72
C ALA A 35 -3.97 -6.70 -2.29
N SER A 36 -4.86 -6.91 -1.32
CA SER A 36 -4.50 -7.18 0.06
C SER A 36 -4.98 -8.59 0.41
N PRO A 37 -4.23 -9.65 0.02
CA PRO A 37 -4.60 -11.04 0.35
C PRO A 37 -4.74 -11.24 1.86
N PRO A 38 -5.26 -12.36 2.38
CA PRO A 38 -5.18 -12.70 3.82
C PRO A 38 -3.74 -13.00 4.28
N GLY A 39 -3.37 -12.65 5.52
CA GLY A 39 -1.96 -12.71 5.97
C GLY A 39 -1.47 -14.10 6.34
N ASP A 40 -2.40 -14.98 6.67
CA ASP A 40 -2.20 -16.40 6.93
C ASP A 40 -1.79 -17.20 5.69
N ILE A 41 -1.98 -16.68 4.48
CA ILE A 41 -1.44 -17.33 3.27
C ILE A 41 0.09 -17.24 3.20
N PHE A 42 0.71 -16.29 3.90
CA PHE A 42 2.15 -16.13 3.92
C PHE A 42 2.77 -16.97 5.03
N MET A 43 3.61 -17.92 4.65
CA MET A 43 4.34 -18.76 5.59
C MET A 43 5.58 -18.02 6.10
N VAL A 44 5.61 -17.71 7.39
CA VAL A 44 6.67 -16.95 8.07
C VAL A 44 7.45 -17.81 9.06
N ARG A 45 8.62 -17.32 9.49
CA ARG A 45 9.41 -17.97 10.54
C ARG A 45 8.81 -17.62 11.90
N GLY A 46 8.11 -18.59 12.49
CA GLY A 46 7.56 -18.46 13.83
C GLY A 46 8.64 -18.54 14.93
N PRO A 47 8.26 -18.35 16.20
CA PRO A 47 9.19 -18.36 17.33
C PRO A 47 10.01 -19.66 17.43
N GLU A 48 9.42 -20.80 17.07
CA GLU A 48 10.05 -22.13 17.16
C GLU A 48 10.84 -22.52 15.90
N TYR A 49 10.92 -21.64 14.89
CA TYR A 49 11.49 -21.97 13.58
C TYR A 49 12.93 -22.49 13.65
N PHE A 50 13.75 -21.98 14.58
CA PHE A 50 15.15 -22.43 14.67
C PHE A 50 15.28 -23.88 15.12
N SER A 51 14.33 -24.38 15.91
CA SER A 51 14.29 -25.77 16.38
C SER A 51 13.58 -26.68 15.40
N THR A 52 12.43 -26.24 14.86
CA THR A 52 11.57 -27.09 14.02
C THR A 52 11.88 -26.99 12.54
N ARG A 53 12.49 -25.88 12.09
CA ARG A 53 12.64 -25.49 10.67
C ARG A 53 11.30 -25.40 9.90
N ILE A 54 10.18 -25.38 10.61
CA ILE A 54 8.82 -25.31 10.05
C ILE A 54 8.33 -23.87 10.09
N LYS A 55 7.81 -23.39 8.96
CA LYS A 55 7.14 -22.09 8.87
C LYS A 55 5.69 -22.19 9.32
N ILE A 56 5.15 -21.10 9.85
CA ILE A 56 3.75 -20.98 10.29
C ILE A 56 3.02 -19.89 9.50
N PRO A 57 1.69 -19.91 9.41
CA PRO A 57 0.90 -18.81 8.86
C PRO A 57 1.20 -17.45 9.55
N GLY A 58 1.24 -16.36 8.77
CA GLY A 58 1.61 -15.03 9.25
C GLY A 58 0.59 -14.32 10.16
N GLY A 59 -0.68 -14.73 10.14
CA GLY A 59 -1.74 -14.13 10.95
C GLY A 59 -2.25 -12.79 10.39
N GLU A 60 -2.79 -11.93 11.26
CA GLU A 60 -3.35 -10.63 10.86
C GLU A 60 -2.27 -9.59 10.54
N TYR A 61 -2.56 -8.72 9.57
CA TYR A 61 -1.66 -7.62 9.22
C TYR A 61 -1.65 -6.50 10.25
N LEU A 62 -0.44 -6.00 10.53
CA LEU A 62 -0.26 -4.77 11.32
C LEU A 62 -0.70 -3.53 10.55
N LEU A 63 -0.50 -3.51 9.22
CA LEU A 63 -0.80 -2.38 8.34
C LEU A 63 -1.64 -2.88 7.15
N LYS A 64 -2.65 -2.11 6.77
CA LYS A 64 -3.48 -2.37 5.58
C LYS A 64 -3.10 -1.39 4.47
N PRO A 65 -2.80 -1.86 3.25
CA PRO A 65 -2.46 -0.97 2.16
C PRO A 65 -3.68 -0.11 1.77
N LEU A 66 -3.48 1.20 1.67
CA LEU A 66 -4.54 2.14 1.31
C LEU A 66 -4.56 2.44 -0.20
N GLY A 67 -3.41 2.45 -0.86
CA GLY A 67 -3.26 2.69 -2.29
C GLY A 67 -1.90 2.20 -2.79
N PHE A 68 -1.71 2.13 -4.11
CA PHE A 68 -0.51 1.59 -4.73
C PHE A 68 -0.17 2.29 -6.05
N ASP A 69 1.06 2.81 -6.18
CA ASP A 69 1.52 3.43 -7.42
C ASP A 69 2.69 2.67 -8.04
N TRP A 70 2.72 2.64 -9.38
CA TRP A 70 3.79 2.04 -10.16
C TRP A 70 4.38 3.07 -11.10
N ILE A 71 5.55 3.59 -10.74
CA ILE A 71 6.25 4.61 -11.53
C ILE A 71 7.56 4.00 -12.05
N LYS A 72 7.73 4.03 -13.37
CA LYS A 72 8.98 3.68 -14.03
C LYS A 72 9.82 4.93 -14.26
N GLY A 73 11.12 4.85 -14.02
CA GLY A 73 12.05 5.91 -14.39
C GLY A 73 13.50 5.47 -14.19
N SER A 74 14.43 6.27 -14.72
CA SER A 74 15.88 5.99 -14.70
C SER A 74 16.62 6.77 -13.61
N VAL A 75 15.89 7.45 -12.72
CA VAL A 75 16.44 8.31 -11.66
C VAL A 75 16.34 7.63 -10.29
N LYS A 76 16.98 8.22 -9.28
CA LYS A 76 16.96 7.69 -7.90
C LYS A 76 15.53 7.63 -7.36
N ILE A 77 15.25 6.68 -6.47
CA ILE A 77 13.92 6.48 -5.87
C ILE A 77 13.36 7.74 -5.20
N LEU A 78 14.22 8.55 -4.57
CA LEU A 78 13.81 9.81 -3.94
C LEU A 78 13.28 10.82 -4.98
N GLU A 79 13.86 10.85 -6.18
CA GLU A 79 13.41 11.68 -7.29
C GLU A 79 12.10 11.14 -7.88
N ILE A 80 11.98 9.81 -8.01
CA ILE A 80 10.73 9.16 -8.42
C ILE A 80 9.59 9.47 -7.44
N LEU A 81 9.86 9.50 -6.13
CA LEU A 81 8.84 9.82 -5.14
C LEU A 81 8.33 11.25 -5.24
N ASN A 82 9.12 12.18 -5.77
CA ASN A 82 8.72 13.55 -6.04
C ASN A 82 8.14 13.74 -7.46
N ASN A 83 7.95 12.66 -8.21
CA ASN A 83 7.39 12.73 -9.56
C ASN A 83 5.97 13.33 -9.51
N PRO A 84 5.64 14.34 -10.31
CA PRO A 84 4.31 14.94 -10.34
C PRO A 84 3.20 13.96 -10.78
N LYS A 85 3.58 12.83 -11.40
CA LYS A 85 2.66 11.72 -11.73
C LYS A 85 2.37 10.80 -10.55
N ASN A 86 3.03 10.98 -9.40
CA ASN A 86 2.77 10.20 -8.19
C ASN A 86 1.41 10.59 -7.61
N TYR A 87 0.39 9.81 -7.95
CA TYR A 87 -0.98 10.14 -7.59
C TYR A 87 -1.26 9.90 -6.10
N ILE A 88 -0.55 8.95 -5.48
CA ILE A 88 -0.62 8.71 -4.03
C ILE A 88 -0.15 9.93 -3.27
N ARG A 89 1.01 10.48 -3.64
CA ARG A 89 1.54 11.71 -3.03
C ARG A 89 0.55 12.85 -3.21
N LYS A 90 0.02 13.05 -4.42
CA LYS A 90 -0.97 14.10 -4.71
C LYS A 90 -2.21 13.97 -3.83
N ALA A 91 -2.79 12.77 -3.73
CA ALA A 91 -3.96 12.53 -2.89
C ALA A 91 -3.69 12.76 -1.39
N LEU A 92 -2.49 12.39 -0.91
CA LEU A 92 -2.08 12.65 0.47
C LEU A 92 -1.86 14.14 0.75
N GLU A 93 -1.31 14.89 -0.20
CA GLU A 93 -1.14 16.34 -0.08
C GLU A 93 -2.48 17.09 -0.13
N ASP A 94 -3.42 16.64 -0.96
CA ASP A 94 -4.78 17.18 -1.04
C ASP A 94 -5.56 16.93 0.27
N GLU A 95 -5.47 15.73 0.86
CA GLU A 95 -6.23 15.36 2.05
C GLU A 95 -5.58 15.83 3.35
N PHE A 96 -4.25 15.77 3.44
CA PHE A 96 -3.45 16.11 4.61
C PHE A 96 -2.51 17.29 4.29
N PRO A 97 -3.06 18.50 4.01
CA PRO A 97 -2.24 19.68 3.73
C PRO A 97 -1.43 20.12 4.97
N THR A 98 -1.94 19.83 6.17
CA THR A 98 -1.28 20.04 7.46
C THR A 98 -1.50 18.81 8.35
N GLY A 99 -0.54 18.53 9.24
CA GLY A 99 -0.62 17.41 10.19
C GLY A 99 0.03 16.11 9.70
N ASP A 100 -0.32 15.02 10.37
CA ASP A 100 0.30 13.71 10.19
C ASP A 100 -0.21 13.01 8.93
N LYS A 101 0.71 12.55 8.10
CA LYS A 101 0.42 11.82 6.87
C LYS A 101 0.58 10.32 7.10
N PRO A 102 -0.22 9.47 6.42
CA PRO A 102 0.06 8.05 6.32
C PRO A 102 1.51 7.79 5.88
N PHE A 103 2.11 6.74 6.42
CA PHE A 103 3.44 6.31 6.00
C PHE A 103 3.40 5.79 4.56
N VAL A 104 4.33 6.27 3.73
CA VAL A 104 4.52 5.78 2.36
C VAL A 104 5.77 4.92 2.32
N TRP A 105 5.60 3.66 1.91
CA TRP A 105 6.72 2.76 1.68
C TRP A 105 7.02 2.68 0.18
N ALA A 106 8.28 2.87 -0.19
CA ALA A 106 8.74 2.83 -1.56
C ALA A 106 9.78 1.72 -1.74
N PHE A 107 9.59 0.88 -2.73
CA PHE A 107 10.52 -0.19 -3.09
C PHE A 107 11.07 0.07 -4.49
N ASN A 108 12.39 0.02 -4.63
CA ASN A 108 13.02 0.03 -5.95
C ASN A 108 13.10 -1.42 -6.44
N LEU A 109 12.33 -1.73 -7.49
CA LEU A 109 12.42 -3.01 -8.18
C LEU A 109 13.32 -2.83 -9.38
N GLN A 110 14.61 -3.13 -9.21
CA GLN A 110 15.54 -3.24 -10.32
C GLN A 110 15.40 -4.65 -10.92
N VAL A 111 14.89 -4.70 -12.14
CA VAL A 111 14.80 -5.92 -12.97
C VAL A 111 15.89 -5.94 -14.02
#